data_AF-A0A7C3TE41-F1
#
_entry.id   AF-A0A7C3TE41-F1
#
_cell.length_a   1.000
_cell.length_b   1.000
_cell.length_c   1.000
_cell.angle_alpha   90.00
_cell.angle_beta   90.00
_cell.angle_gamma   90.00
#
_symmetry.space_group_name_H-M   'P 1'
#
loop_
_entity.id
_entity.type
_entity.pdbx_description
1 polymer ?
#
loop_
_entity_poly.entity_id
_entity_poly.type
_entity_poly.pdbx_seq_one_letter_code
_entity_poly.pdbx_strand_id
1 'polypeptide(L)'
;NSATHIFNIWTKNAKMLPLLCWPNVSANLVCVRYVCSTDYVWEMLSIFGALSKPGLKSILGHDLGIRIHNGNSSSSSKGEKAEELLKRLEEEGKALIILNSGITVYSSKEAGLAGLLKATEEADPFLLNGSIVADRVVGKAAALVAISFGAREVHAIVMSRPATDVLRRNSKIFSCINLVDEIKDKSGHAVCKFERMVYGIDDPKEAVRLLKEALK
;
A
#
# COMPACT_ATOMS: atom_id res chain seq x y z
N ASN A 1 -22.69 41.36 17.50
CA ASN A 1 -24.04 40.77 17.37
C ASN A 1 -24.17 39.83 16.16
N SER A 2 -23.14 39.04 15.82
CA SER A 2 -23.17 38.10 14.68
C SER A 2 -22.61 36.71 15.01
N ALA A 3 -22.31 36.42 16.28
CA ALA A 3 -21.79 35.11 16.71
C ALA A 3 -22.84 34.22 17.39
N THR A 4 -23.97 34.78 17.81
CA THR A 4 -25.04 34.06 18.53
C THR A 4 -26.15 33.53 17.62
N HIS A 5 -26.23 33.96 16.35
CA HIS A 5 -27.24 33.47 15.40
C HIS A 5 -26.83 32.23 14.60
N ILE A 6 -25.53 31.89 14.54
CA ILE A 6 -25.03 30.69 13.85
C ILE A 6 -25.04 29.46 14.78
N PHE A 7 -24.99 29.67 16.10
CA PHE A 7 -25.04 28.58 17.08
C PHE A 7 -26.42 27.89 17.15
N ASN A 8 -27.50 28.61 16.81
CA ASN A 8 -28.89 28.11 16.94
C ASN A 8 -29.46 27.41 15.69
N ILE A 9 -28.67 27.20 14.63
CA ILE A 9 -29.09 26.41 13.45
C ILE A 9 -28.47 24.99 13.47
N TRP A 10 -27.45 24.76 14.31
CA TRP A 10 -26.70 23.50 14.35
C TRP A 10 -27.28 22.40 15.24
N THR A 11 -28.42 22.62 15.90
CA THR A 11 -29.05 21.64 16.81
C THR A 11 -30.34 21.03 16.29
N LYS A 12 -30.76 21.29 15.04
CA LYS A 12 -32.09 20.86 14.55
C LYS A 12 -32.15 19.60 13.68
N ASN A 13 -31.03 18.92 13.37
CA ASN A 13 -31.08 17.70 12.52
C ASN A 13 -30.10 16.59 12.93
N ALA A 14 -29.92 16.34 14.24
CA ALA A 14 -29.38 15.06 14.70
C ALA A 14 -30.55 14.06 14.83
N LYS A 15 -30.73 13.18 13.83
CA LYS A 15 -31.62 12.03 13.97
C LYS A 15 -30.85 10.91 14.67
N MET A 16 -31.16 10.65 15.94
CA MET A 16 -30.82 9.39 16.60
C MET A 16 -31.64 8.27 15.96
N LEU A 17 -30.97 7.29 15.36
CA LEU A 17 -31.58 6.00 15.06
C LEU A 17 -31.50 5.14 16.33
N PRO A 18 -32.61 4.57 16.82
CA PRO A 18 -32.57 3.69 17.98
C PRO A 18 -31.95 2.34 17.56
N LEU A 19 -30.74 2.08 18.04
CA LEU A 19 -30.18 0.73 18.03
C LEU A 19 -30.86 -0.08 19.15
N LEU A 20 -31.27 -1.30 18.80
CA LEU A 20 -31.86 -2.27 19.71
C LEU A 20 -31.03 -2.41 21.00
N CYS A 21 -31.75 -2.39 22.13
CA CYS A 21 -31.20 -2.54 23.47
C CYS A 21 -30.51 -3.88 23.67
N TRP A 22 -29.20 -3.87 23.93
CA TRP A 22 -28.53 -4.88 24.73
C TRP A 22 -28.11 -4.24 26.06
N PRO A 23 -28.38 -4.86 27.21
CA PRO A 23 -28.04 -4.26 28.50
C PRO A 23 -26.52 -4.26 28.70
N ASN A 24 -25.98 -3.09 29.07
CA ASN A 24 -24.62 -2.82 29.57
C ASN A 24 -23.48 -2.54 28.56
N VAL A 25 -23.75 -1.84 27.46
CA VAL A 25 -22.69 -1.16 26.68
C VAL A 25 -23.12 0.28 26.38
N SER A 26 -22.42 1.26 26.94
CA SER A 26 -22.50 2.66 26.50
C SER A 26 -21.32 2.92 25.57
N ALA A 27 -21.59 3.02 24.27
CA ALA A 27 -20.64 3.56 23.30
C ALA A 27 -21.17 4.92 22.83
N ASN A 28 -20.44 5.99 23.12
CA ASN A 28 -20.73 7.31 22.54
C ASN A 28 -20.06 7.37 21.17
N LEU A 29 -20.87 7.41 20.12
CA LEU A 29 -20.43 7.62 18.74
C LEU A 29 -20.45 9.13 18.47
N VAL A 30 -19.27 9.75 18.41
CA VAL A 30 -19.15 11.14 17.94
C VAL A 30 -18.79 11.11 16.47
N CYS A 31 -19.70 11.55 15.61
CA CYS A 31 -19.49 11.64 14.17
C CYS A 31 -19.10 13.10 13.85
N VAL A 32 -17.83 13.34 13.53
CA VAL A 32 -17.37 14.67 13.09
C VAL A 32 -17.41 14.70 11.57
N ARG A 33 -18.29 15.53 11.01
CA ARG A 33 -18.33 15.82 9.56
C ARG A 33 -17.24 16.82 9.20
N TYR A 34 -16.25 16.42 8.41
CA TYR A 34 -15.40 17.34 7.67
C TYR A 34 -16.05 17.62 6.30
N VAL A 35 -16.35 18.88 6.01
CA VAL A 35 -16.69 19.34 4.66
C VAL A 35 -15.52 20.19 4.18
N CYS A 36 -14.71 19.66 3.25
CA CYS A 36 -13.76 20.45 2.48
C CYS A 36 -14.22 20.42 1.02
N SER A 37 -14.39 21.62 0.46
CA SER A 37 -14.94 21.86 -0.87
C SER A 37 -14.00 21.36 -1.97
N THR A 38 -14.27 20.16 -2.52
CA THR A 38 -14.38 19.80 -3.95
C THR A 38 -14.62 18.28 -4.09
N ASP A 39 -15.85 17.92 -4.48
CA ASP A 39 -16.32 16.69 -5.15
C ASP A 39 -15.86 15.27 -4.75
N TYR A 40 -15.45 14.97 -3.51
CA TYR A 40 -15.48 13.59 -2.99
C TYR A 40 -15.84 13.53 -1.50
N VAL A 41 -16.99 12.92 -1.17
CA VAL A 41 -17.41 12.64 0.23
C VAL A 41 -16.92 11.25 0.61
N TRP A 42 -15.93 11.16 1.50
CA TRP A 42 -15.53 9.91 2.16
C TRP A 42 -16.24 9.81 3.51
N GLU A 43 -17.08 8.80 3.70
CA GLU A 43 -17.54 8.39 5.04
C GLU A 43 -16.49 7.46 5.66
N MET A 44 -15.81 7.93 6.71
CA MET A 44 -14.86 7.11 7.46
C MET A 44 -15.44 6.80 8.84
N LEU A 45 -15.81 5.54 9.08
CA LEU A 45 -16.17 5.03 10.40
C LEU A 45 -14.90 4.59 11.14
N SER A 46 -14.41 5.42 12.06
CA SER A 46 -13.38 5.00 13.02
C SER A 46 -14.04 4.66 14.35
N ILE A 47 -13.93 3.40 14.79
CA ILE A 47 -14.29 2.98 16.15
C ILE A 47 -13.01 2.94 16.97
N PHE A 48 -12.85 3.86 17.92
CA PHE A 48 -11.93 3.69 19.05
C PHE A 48 -12.72 3.17 20.25
N GLY A 49 -12.40 1.97 20.71
CA GLY A 49 -12.97 1.40 21.92
C GLY A 49 -11.95 0.51 22.61
N ALA A 50 -11.45 0.97 23.77
CA ALA A 50 -10.66 0.16 24.68
C ALA A 50 -11.60 -0.72 25.51
N LEU A 51 -11.45 -2.05 25.41
CA LEU A 51 -12.13 -3.01 26.28
C LEU A 51 -11.22 -3.33 27.47
N SER A 52 -11.58 -2.83 28.65
CA SER A 52 -11.13 -3.39 29.93
C SER A 52 -12.33 -3.99 30.64
N LYS A 53 -12.29 -5.30 30.90
CA LYS A 53 -13.06 -5.91 31.98
C LYS A 53 -12.15 -6.85 32.78
N PRO A 54 -12.14 -6.77 34.12
CA PRO A 54 -11.47 -7.72 34.98
C PRO A 54 -12.30 -9.02 35.07
N GLY A 55 -11.64 -10.18 35.00
CA GLY A 55 -12.28 -11.46 35.38
C GLY A 55 -12.38 -12.55 34.32
N LEU A 56 -11.49 -12.64 33.34
CA LEU A 56 -11.36 -13.86 32.53
C LEU A 56 -10.05 -14.57 32.87
N LYS A 57 -10.18 -15.68 33.61
CA LYS A 57 -9.08 -16.58 33.97
C LYS A 57 -8.48 -17.18 32.69
N SER A 58 -7.16 -17.01 32.56
CA SER A 58 -6.19 -17.94 31.98
C SER A 58 -6.73 -19.09 31.12
N ILE A 59 -6.43 -19.06 29.82
CA ILE A 59 -6.04 -20.27 29.11
C ILE A 59 -4.69 -19.99 28.47
N LEU A 60 -3.68 -20.67 29.01
CA LEU A 60 -2.30 -20.70 28.55
C LEU A 60 -2.22 -21.23 27.12
N GLY A 61 -1.22 -20.73 26.40
CA GLY A 61 -0.82 -21.26 25.11
C GLY A 61 -0.32 -22.70 25.20
N HIS A 62 -0.78 -23.51 24.26
CA HIS A 62 -0.04 -24.48 23.47
C HIS A 62 -1.11 -25.27 22.71
N ASP A 63 -1.22 -25.10 21.39
CA ASP A 63 -0.87 -26.20 20.51
C ASP A 63 -0.81 -25.76 19.04
N LEU A 64 0.20 -26.30 18.36
CA LEU A 64 0.38 -26.23 16.93
C LEU A 64 -0.75 -27.00 16.24
N GLY A 65 -1.24 -26.46 15.14
CA GLY A 65 -2.16 -27.20 14.27
C GLY A 65 -2.72 -26.36 13.14
N ILE A 66 -1.87 -25.72 12.33
CA ILE A 66 -2.33 -25.21 11.04
C ILE A 66 -2.65 -26.44 10.18
N ARG A 67 -3.93 -26.80 10.13
CA ARG A 67 -4.47 -27.68 9.11
C ARG A 67 -4.99 -26.78 7.99
N ILE A 68 -4.17 -26.56 6.97
CA ILE A 68 -4.62 -25.90 5.74
C ILE A 68 -5.60 -26.86 5.05
N HIS A 69 -6.89 -26.63 5.25
CA HIS A 69 -7.90 -27.14 4.35
C HIS A 69 -7.92 -26.21 3.13
N ASN A 70 -7.45 -26.76 2.01
CA ASN A 70 -7.56 -26.16 0.69
C ASN A 70 -9.07 -26.07 0.35
N GLY A 71 -9.62 -24.86 0.36
CA GLY A 71 -11.03 -24.63 0.07
C GLY A 71 -11.29 -23.14 -0.05
N ASN A 72 -11.53 -22.71 -1.30
CA ASN A 72 -11.97 -21.36 -1.67
C ASN A 72 -12.95 -20.75 -0.65
N SER A 73 -12.50 -19.76 0.10
CA SER A 73 -13.37 -18.84 0.82
C SER A 73 -13.07 -17.43 0.33
N SER A 74 -13.79 -17.06 -0.72
CA SER A 74 -13.97 -15.71 -1.21
C SER A 74 -14.56 -14.82 -0.11
N SER A 75 -13.76 -13.89 0.41
CA SER A 75 -14.21 -12.78 1.25
C SER A 75 -13.54 -11.46 0.82
N SER A 76 -14.13 -10.84 -0.19
CA SER A 76 -14.58 -9.44 -0.17
C SER A 76 -13.66 -8.33 0.37
N SER A 77 -12.54 -8.10 -0.31
CA SER A 77 -12.19 -6.75 -0.80
C SER A 77 -11.80 -6.96 -2.26
N LYS A 78 -12.41 -6.26 -3.23
CA LYS A 78 -12.04 -6.39 -4.65
C LYS A 78 -10.63 -5.82 -4.86
N GLY A 79 -9.61 -6.55 -4.45
CA GLY A 79 -8.23 -6.31 -4.86
C GLY A 79 -8.08 -6.77 -6.30
N GLU A 80 -7.55 -5.89 -7.16
CA GLU A 80 -7.18 -6.23 -8.53
C GLU A 80 -6.12 -7.33 -8.47
N LYS A 81 -6.31 -8.41 -9.25
CA LYS A 81 -5.32 -9.51 -9.27
C LYS A 81 -4.04 -9.02 -9.95
N ALA A 82 -2.89 -9.51 -9.50
CA ALA A 82 -1.58 -9.11 -10.03
C ALA A 82 -1.48 -9.20 -11.57
N GLU A 83 -2.01 -10.28 -12.16
CA GLU A 83 -1.99 -10.48 -13.62
C GLU A 83 -2.87 -9.47 -14.37
N GLU A 84 -4.04 -9.14 -13.82
CA GLU A 84 -4.96 -8.14 -14.39
C GLU A 84 -4.33 -6.75 -14.36
N LEU A 85 -3.66 -6.41 -13.25
CA LEU A 85 -2.94 -5.15 -13.11
C LEU A 85 -1.75 -5.03 -14.08
N LEU A 86 -1.01 -6.12 -14.31
CA LEU A 86 0.09 -6.12 -15.29
C LEU A 86 -0.45 -6.00 -16.73
N LYS A 87 -1.59 -6.62 -17.03
CA LYS A 87 -2.27 -6.46 -18.32
C LYS A 87 -2.74 -5.01 -18.53
N ARG A 88 -3.36 -4.41 -17.52
CA ARG A 88 -3.78 -3.00 -17.53
C ARG A 88 -2.61 -2.05 -17.78
N LEU A 89 -1.45 -2.33 -17.20
CA LEU A 89 -0.22 -1.57 -17.42
C LEU A 89 0.16 -1.52 -18.92
N GLU A 90 0.04 -2.64 -19.63
CA GLU A 90 0.29 -2.71 -21.08
C GLU A 90 -0.80 -2.02 -21.90
N GLU A 91 -2.08 -2.27 -21.59
CA GLU A 91 -3.24 -1.72 -22.32
C GLU A 91 -3.30 -0.18 -22.22
N GLU A 92 -2.97 0.39 -21.06
CA GLU A 92 -2.92 1.84 -20.87
C GLU A 92 -1.62 2.49 -21.41
N GLY A 93 -0.69 1.69 -21.95
CA GLY A 93 0.62 2.17 -22.40
C GLY A 93 1.44 2.80 -21.28
N LYS A 94 1.27 2.30 -20.06
CA LYS A 94 2.00 2.71 -18.86
C LYS A 94 3.18 1.78 -18.63
N ALA A 95 4.15 2.25 -17.86
CA ALA A 95 5.27 1.44 -17.43
C ALA A 95 5.27 1.20 -15.91
N LEU A 96 4.50 2.00 -15.17
CA LEU A 96 4.34 1.91 -13.72
C LEU A 96 2.92 2.34 -13.35
N ILE A 97 2.26 1.56 -12.50
CA ILE A 97 1.00 1.87 -11.84
C ILE A 97 1.16 1.55 -10.35
N ILE A 98 0.76 2.47 -9.47
CA ILE A 98 0.72 2.26 -8.02
C ILE A 98 -0.73 2.41 -7.57
N LEU A 99 -1.23 1.40 -6.86
CA LEU A 99 -2.59 1.36 -6.32
C LEU A 99 -2.56 1.44 -4.79
N ASN A 100 -3.50 2.17 -4.21
CA ASN A 100 -3.87 2.02 -2.81
C ASN A 100 -5.37 1.76 -2.72
N SER A 101 -5.76 0.70 -2.01
CA SER A 101 -7.17 0.34 -1.82
C SER A 101 -7.97 0.24 -3.14
N GLY A 102 -7.32 -0.27 -4.20
CA GLY A 102 -7.91 -0.42 -5.53
C GLY A 102 -7.94 0.85 -6.39
N ILE A 103 -7.47 1.98 -5.87
CA ILE A 103 -7.44 3.27 -6.59
C ILE A 103 -6.02 3.55 -7.07
N THR A 104 -5.87 3.99 -8.31
CA THR A 104 -4.58 4.45 -8.84
C THR A 104 -4.16 5.75 -8.17
N VAL A 105 -3.09 5.69 -7.38
CA VAL A 105 -2.52 6.86 -6.68
C VAL A 105 -1.34 7.46 -7.45
N TYR A 106 -0.71 6.67 -8.33
CA TYR A 106 0.34 7.14 -9.23
C TYR A 106 0.39 6.29 -10.50
N SER A 107 0.75 6.90 -11.63
CA SER A 107 1.09 6.16 -12.85
C SER A 107 2.14 6.90 -13.67
N SER A 108 3.00 6.17 -14.38
CA SER A 108 4.05 6.76 -15.21
C SER A 108 4.30 5.94 -16.48
N LYS A 109 4.84 6.61 -17.51
CA LYS A 109 5.43 5.97 -18.70
C LYS A 109 6.88 5.55 -18.49
N GLU A 110 7.48 5.95 -17.37
CA GLU A 110 8.83 5.54 -16.96
C GLU A 110 8.75 4.28 -16.09
N ALA A 111 9.57 3.28 -16.44
CA ALA A 111 9.66 2.01 -15.73
C ALA A 111 10.75 2.06 -14.65
N GLY A 112 10.67 1.12 -13.70
CA GLY A 112 11.70 0.82 -12.74
C GLY A 112 12.08 2.01 -11.86
N LEU A 113 13.39 2.19 -11.66
CA LEU A 113 13.93 3.15 -10.71
C LEU A 113 13.42 4.59 -10.93
N ALA A 114 13.40 5.07 -12.18
CA ALA A 114 13.06 6.45 -12.49
C ALA A 114 11.59 6.76 -12.14
N GLY A 115 10.67 5.88 -12.56
CA GLY A 115 9.26 6.03 -12.26
C GLY A 115 8.96 5.97 -10.77
N LEU A 116 9.62 5.05 -10.05
CA LEU A 116 9.42 4.90 -8.60
C LEU A 116 9.98 6.08 -7.80
N LEU A 117 11.15 6.62 -8.16
CA LEU A 117 11.68 7.79 -7.47
C LEU A 117 10.80 9.03 -7.70
N LYS A 118 10.29 9.23 -8.93
CA LYS A 118 9.31 10.28 -9.20
C LYS A 118 8.04 10.11 -8.38
N ALA A 119 7.56 8.87 -8.23
CA ALA A 119 6.43 8.59 -7.34
C ALA A 119 6.68 9.07 -5.90
N THR A 120 7.91 8.90 -5.37
CA THR A 120 8.25 9.40 -4.02
C THR A 120 8.24 10.93 -3.87
N GLU A 121 8.24 11.66 -4.99
CA GLU A 121 8.29 13.12 -5.02
C GLU A 121 6.92 13.73 -5.37
N GLU A 122 6.15 13.05 -6.23
CA GLU A 122 4.90 13.54 -6.79
C GLU A 122 3.65 12.99 -6.08
N ALA A 123 3.70 11.80 -5.50
CA ALA A 123 2.56 11.17 -4.84
C ALA A 123 2.56 11.43 -3.33
N ASP A 124 1.36 11.38 -2.73
CA ASP A 124 1.21 11.48 -1.27
C ASP A 124 1.89 10.28 -0.57
N PRO A 125 2.87 10.50 0.33
CA PRO A 125 3.53 9.44 1.07
C PRO A 125 2.58 8.53 1.87
N PHE A 126 1.46 9.07 2.36
CA PHE A 126 0.45 8.28 3.08
C PHE A 126 -0.24 7.28 2.14
N LEU A 127 -0.45 7.66 0.87
CA LEU A 127 -1.05 6.80 -0.14
C LEU A 127 -0.05 5.78 -0.72
N LEU A 128 1.25 6.08 -0.69
CA LEU A 128 2.28 5.11 -1.09
C LEU A 128 2.45 3.99 -0.07
N ASN A 129 2.26 4.27 1.21
CA ASN A 129 2.36 3.24 2.26
C ASN A 129 1.21 2.22 2.14
N GLY A 130 1.55 0.94 2.17
CA GLY A 130 0.59 -0.14 1.98
C GLY A 130 0.07 -0.27 0.54
N SER A 131 0.73 0.35 -0.45
CA SER A 131 0.33 0.27 -1.85
C SER A 131 0.70 -1.06 -2.53
N ILE A 132 0.07 -1.31 -3.68
CA ILE A 132 0.44 -2.34 -4.65
C ILE A 132 1.16 -1.63 -5.80
N VAL A 133 2.35 -2.10 -6.14
CA VAL A 133 3.16 -1.59 -7.26
C VAL A 133 3.09 -2.58 -8.41
N ALA A 134 2.75 -2.11 -9.60
CA ALA A 134 2.94 -2.84 -10.85
C ALA A 134 3.87 -2.07 -11.76
N ASP A 135 4.96 -2.70 -12.18
CA ASP A 135 6.01 -2.07 -12.98
C ASP A 135 6.43 -3.00 -14.12
N ARG A 136 6.81 -2.45 -15.26
CA ARG A 136 7.35 -3.25 -16.35
C ARG A 136 8.66 -3.94 -15.98
N VAL A 137 9.54 -3.27 -15.22
CA VAL A 137 10.88 -3.81 -14.89
C VAL A 137 11.25 -3.54 -13.44
N VAL A 138 11.40 -4.60 -12.63
CA VAL A 138 11.80 -4.50 -11.23
C VAL A 138 13.14 -5.20 -10.99
N GLY A 139 14.20 -4.38 -10.87
CA GLY A 139 15.50 -4.81 -10.36
C GLY A 139 15.66 -4.58 -8.85
N LYS A 140 16.80 -4.99 -8.25
CA LYS A 140 17.04 -4.81 -6.79
C LYS A 140 16.88 -3.35 -6.35
N ALA A 141 17.41 -2.41 -7.14
CA ALA A 141 17.29 -0.98 -6.86
C ALA A 141 15.81 -0.51 -6.82
N ALA A 142 15.02 -0.90 -7.83
CA ALA A 142 13.60 -0.57 -7.89
C ALA A 142 12.83 -1.19 -6.70
N ALA A 143 13.11 -2.46 -6.38
CA ALA A 143 12.51 -3.14 -5.23
C ALA A 143 12.81 -2.42 -3.90
N LEU A 144 14.05 -1.98 -3.67
CA LEU A 144 14.43 -1.24 -2.47
C LEU A 144 13.69 0.11 -2.37
N VAL A 145 13.52 0.83 -3.49
CA VAL A 145 12.69 2.05 -3.49
C VAL A 145 11.24 1.73 -3.15
N ALA A 146 10.65 0.70 -3.75
CA ALA A 146 9.27 0.28 -3.44
C ALA A 146 9.10 -0.08 -1.95
N ILE A 147 10.06 -0.82 -1.39
CA ILE A 147 10.07 -1.17 0.03
C ILE A 147 10.17 0.10 0.90
N SER A 148 10.99 1.07 0.52
CA SER A 148 11.27 2.27 1.32
C SER A 148 10.04 3.13 1.61
N PHE A 149 9.10 3.24 0.66
CA PHE A 149 7.84 3.98 0.85
C PHE A 149 6.73 3.10 1.43
N GLY A 150 7.02 1.83 1.74
CA GLY A 150 6.08 0.94 2.41
C GLY A 150 5.15 0.16 1.48
N ALA A 151 5.53 -0.09 0.22
CA ALA A 151 4.76 -0.97 -0.65
C ALA A 151 4.47 -2.31 0.06
N ARG A 152 3.23 -2.78 -0.04
CA ARG A 152 2.81 -4.11 0.45
C ARG A 152 3.14 -5.18 -0.59
N GLU A 153 2.92 -4.86 -1.87
CA GLU A 153 3.02 -5.82 -2.97
C GLU A 153 3.77 -5.20 -4.15
N VAL A 154 4.58 -6.01 -4.84
CA VAL A 154 5.35 -5.58 -6.02
C VAL A 154 5.22 -6.63 -7.13
N HIS A 155 4.60 -6.24 -8.24
CA HIS A 155 4.37 -7.10 -9.39
C HIS A 155 5.10 -6.56 -10.61
N ALA A 156 5.65 -7.46 -11.43
CA ALA A 156 6.40 -7.02 -12.60
C ALA A 156 6.21 -7.87 -13.86
N ILE A 157 6.38 -7.25 -15.03
CA ILE A 157 6.55 -8.02 -16.27
C ILE A 157 7.92 -8.71 -16.27
N VAL A 158 8.98 -7.98 -15.95
CA VAL A 158 10.34 -8.53 -15.80
C VAL A 158 10.86 -8.23 -14.39
N MET A 159 11.37 -9.24 -13.69
CA MET A 159 11.96 -9.11 -12.36
C MET A 159 13.32 -9.80 -12.30
N SER A 160 14.29 -9.22 -11.59
CA SER A 160 15.60 -9.87 -11.37
C SER A 160 15.61 -10.76 -10.13
N ARG A 161 16.46 -11.80 -10.10
CA ARG A 161 16.66 -12.62 -8.91
C ARG A 161 17.05 -11.80 -7.68
N PRO A 162 18.01 -10.85 -7.75
CA PRO A 162 18.30 -9.94 -6.64
C PRO A 162 17.09 -9.15 -6.13
N ALA A 163 16.14 -8.79 -7.00
CA ALA A 163 14.89 -8.15 -6.59
C ALA A 163 14.01 -9.12 -5.77
N THR A 164 13.84 -10.36 -6.24
CA THR A 164 13.05 -11.37 -5.51
C THR A 164 13.64 -11.65 -4.11
N ASP A 165 14.96 -11.69 -3.99
CA ASP A 165 15.63 -11.96 -2.72
C ASP A 165 15.44 -10.82 -1.71
N VAL A 166 15.51 -9.56 -2.15
CA VAL A 166 15.28 -8.42 -1.25
C VAL A 166 13.79 -8.28 -0.88
N LEU A 167 12.88 -8.55 -1.81
CA LEU A 167 11.43 -8.54 -1.55
C LEU A 167 11.06 -9.63 -0.54
N ARG A 168 11.57 -10.85 -0.71
CA ARG A 168 11.35 -11.97 0.22
C ARG A 168 11.87 -11.68 1.62
N ARG A 169 13.09 -11.15 1.74
CA ARG A 169 13.70 -10.78 3.03
C ARG A 169 12.94 -9.68 3.76
N ASN A 170 12.29 -8.78 3.02
CA ASN A 170 11.44 -7.72 3.56
C ASN A 170 9.95 -8.13 3.67
N SER A 171 9.64 -9.43 3.56
CA SER A 171 8.29 -10.00 3.68
C SER A 171 7.25 -9.34 2.76
N LYS A 172 7.66 -8.97 1.54
CA LYS A 172 6.78 -8.40 0.53
C LYS A 172 6.15 -9.51 -0.32
N ILE A 173 4.90 -9.30 -0.70
CA ILE A 173 4.23 -10.14 -1.69
C ILE A 173 4.73 -9.69 -3.07
N PHE A 174 5.07 -10.64 -3.93
CA PHE A 174 5.52 -10.31 -5.28
C PHE A 174 5.17 -11.40 -6.27
N SER A 175 5.08 -11.01 -7.54
CA SER A 175 5.00 -11.93 -8.66
C SER A 175 5.62 -11.30 -9.90
N CYS A 176 6.02 -12.13 -10.86
CA CYS A 176 6.48 -11.65 -12.14
C CYS A 176 6.11 -12.61 -13.27
N ILE A 177 6.04 -12.08 -14.50
CA ILE A 177 5.88 -12.89 -15.71
C ILE A 177 7.22 -13.55 -16.08
N ASN A 178 8.28 -12.73 -16.14
CA ASN A 178 9.62 -13.17 -16.53
C ASN A 178 10.63 -12.92 -15.41
N LEU A 179 11.25 -13.99 -14.91
CA LEU A 179 12.36 -13.92 -13.97
C LEU A 179 13.69 -13.99 -14.72
N VAL A 180 14.57 -13.01 -14.50
CA VAL A 180 15.91 -12.95 -15.08
C VAL A 180 16.97 -12.94 -13.99
N ASP A 181 18.21 -13.31 -14.33
CA ASP A 181 19.29 -13.27 -13.34
C ASP A 181 19.61 -11.82 -12.93
N GLU A 182 19.72 -10.90 -13.89
CA GLU A 182 20.04 -9.49 -13.65
C GLU A 182 19.33 -8.57 -14.66
N ILE A 183 19.03 -7.33 -14.24
CA ILE A 183 18.55 -6.28 -15.15
C ILE A 183 19.74 -5.67 -15.87
N LYS A 184 19.70 -5.76 -17.20
CA LYS A 184 20.73 -5.18 -18.06
C LYS A 184 20.48 -3.69 -18.31
N ASP A 185 21.53 -3.00 -18.74
CA ASP A 185 21.41 -1.63 -19.23
C ASP A 185 20.61 -1.56 -20.55
N LYS A 186 20.41 -0.33 -21.05
CA LYS A 186 19.66 -0.09 -22.30
C LYS A 186 20.31 -0.74 -23.54
N SER A 187 21.61 -1.06 -23.47
CA SER A 187 22.32 -1.73 -24.56
C SER A 187 22.13 -3.26 -24.52
N GLY A 188 21.75 -3.81 -23.35
CA GLY A 188 21.56 -5.24 -23.16
C GLY A 188 22.85 -6.04 -22.95
N HIS A 189 23.99 -5.37 -22.77
CA HIS A 189 25.30 -6.03 -22.66
C HIS A 189 25.82 -6.11 -21.23
N ALA A 190 25.64 -5.06 -20.44
CA ALA A 190 26.17 -4.98 -19.08
C ALA A 190 25.04 -4.86 -18.04
N VAL A 191 25.36 -5.23 -16.80
CA VAL A 191 24.46 -5.05 -15.65
C VAL A 191 24.18 -3.57 -15.44
N CYS A 192 22.90 -3.25 -15.23
CA CYS A 192 22.46 -1.89 -14.92
C CYS A 192 23.30 -1.29 -13.79
N LYS A 193 23.84 -0.08 -14.01
CA LYS A 193 24.70 0.61 -13.03
C LYS A 193 24.02 0.77 -11.66
N PHE A 194 22.70 0.98 -11.65
CA PHE A 194 21.93 1.15 -10.42
C PHE A 194 21.72 -0.15 -9.66
N GLU A 195 21.58 -1.29 -10.34
CA GLU A 195 21.56 -2.59 -9.66
C GLU A 195 22.90 -2.90 -9.02
N ARG A 196 24.02 -2.65 -9.73
CA ARG A 196 25.36 -2.84 -9.17
C ARG A 196 25.61 -1.96 -7.93
N MET A 197 25.15 -0.71 -7.96
CA MET A 197 25.32 0.23 -6.84
C MET A 197 24.71 -0.28 -5.53
N VAL A 198 23.59 -1.00 -5.59
CA VAL A 198 22.89 -1.51 -4.40
C VAL A 198 23.12 -3.00 -4.16
N TYR A 199 24.06 -3.63 -4.86
CA TYR A 199 24.24 -5.09 -4.80
C TYR A 199 24.49 -5.60 -3.37
N GLY A 200 25.31 -4.88 -2.59
CA GLY A 200 25.59 -5.17 -1.18
C GLY A 200 24.72 -4.39 -0.18
N ILE A 201 23.75 -3.60 -0.64
CA ILE A 201 22.89 -2.77 0.22
C ILE A 201 21.55 -3.47 0.41
N ASP A 202 21.16 -3.63 1.67
CA ASP A 202 19.89 -4.26 2.05
C ASP A 202 18.96 -3.34 2.83
N ASP A 203 19.48 -2.24 3.39
CA ASP A 203 18.64 -1.20 4.00
C ASP A 203 17.96 -0.34 2.90
N PRO A 204 16.61 -0.33 2.82
CA PRO A 204 15.88 0.43 1.80
C PRO A 204 16.14 1.93 1.86
N LYS A 205 16.31 2.50 3.07
CA LYS A 205 16.52 3.95 3.23
C LYS A 205 17.90 4.36 2.72
N GLU A 206 18.92 3.60 3.07
CA GLU A 206 20.29 3.82 2.57
C GLU A 206 20.37 3.67 1.05
N ALA A 207 19.69 2.66 0.48
CA ALA A 207 19.63 2.49 -0.96
C ALA A 207 18.99 3.70 -1.67
N VAL A 208 17.87 4.22 -1.16
CA VAL A 208 17.23 5.43 -1.74
C VAL A 208 18.16 6.63 -1.67
N ARG A 209 18.85 6.83 -0.55
CA ARG A 209 19.81 7.93 -0.37
C ARG A 209 20.90 7.88 -1.44
N LEU A 210 21.57 6.73 -1.59
CA LEU A 210 22.61 6.50 -2.59
C LEU A 210 22.10 6.70 -4.03
N LEU A 211 20.92 6.16 -4.34
CA LEU A 211 20.33 6.25 -5.67
C LEU A 211 19.93 7.68 -6.03
N LYS A 212 19.39 8.46 -5.08
CA LYS A 212 19.08 9.89 -5.30
C LYS A 212 20.35 10.73 -5.47
N GLU A 213 21.43 10.42 -4.76
CA GLU A 213 22.73 11.08 -4.94
C GLU A 213 23.33 10.80 -6.33
N ALA A 214 23.19 9.57 -6.84
CA ALA A 214 23.72 9.17 -8.14
C ALA A 214 22.95 9.73 -9.36
N LEU A 215 21.80 10.36 -9.14
CA LEU A 215 20.95 10.96 -10.18
C LEU A 215 21.06 12.49 -10.25
N LYS A 216 21.73 13.11 -9.26
CA LYS A 216 22.10 14.53 -9.29
C LYS A 216 23.27 14.76 -10.23
#